data_AF-A0A7X1NTR0-F1
#
_entry.id   AF-A0A7X1NTR0-F1
#
_cell.length_a   1.000
_cell.length_b   1.000
_cell.length_c   1.000
_cell.angle_alpha   90.00
_cell.angle_beta   90.00
_cell.angle_gamma   90.00
#
_symmetry.space_group_name_H-M   'P 1'
#
loop_
_entity.id
_entity.type
_entity.pdbx_description
1 polymer ?
#
loop_
_entity_poly.entity_id
_entity_poly.type
_entity_poly.pdbx_seq_one_letter_code
_entity_poly.pdbx_strand_id
1 'polypeptide(L)'
;MTGNGEQALLHAEGERLARRLAQVLGGGEADVRRAHLLGLSLVTNLVGALIPTIEQVSRHAGRPLHAHLVADDRGRATVETVTPDGELRARLPVDDLLDDALFVRGRLHPTVLAHLAGGMTGSEHHAARALAACLKSAPVLDALRRQLTALLKK
;
A
#
# COMPACT_ATOMS: atom_id res chain seq x y z
N MET A 1 18.87 13.73 -4.55
CA MET A 1 19.31 12.50 -3.83
C MET A 1 18.20 11.95 -2.92
N THR A 2 16.93 11.99 -3.34
CA THR A 2 15.76 11.64 -2.49
C THR A 2 15.31 10.17 -2.63
N GLY A 3 15.71 9.48 -3.71
CA GLY A 3 15.21 8.13 -4.01
C GLY A 3 15.62 7.01 -3.03
N ASN A 4 16.78 7.11 -2.37
CA ASN A 4 17.24 6.05 -1.46
C ASN A 4 16.46 6.03 -0.13
N GLY A 5 15.97 7.19 0.33
CA GLY A 5 15.22 7.28 1.58
C GLY A 5 13.80 6.75 1.46
N GLU A 6 13.11 7.11 0.38
CA GLU A 6 11.74 6.63 0.10
C GLU A 6 11.71 5.11 -0.12
N GLN A 7 12.68 4.57 -0.87
CA GLN A 7 12.80 3.13 -1.07
C GLN A 7 13.03 2.39 0.24
N ALA A 8 13.86 2.92 1.15
CA ALA A 8 14.08 2.33 2.45
C ALA A 8 12.79 2.31 3.31
N LEU A 9 11.99 3.38 3.24
CA LEU A 9 10.70 3.46 3.93
C LEU A 9 9.70 2.42 3.41
N LEU A 10 9.54 2.33 2.08
CA LEU A 10 8.67 1.32 1.47
C LEU A 10 9.14 -0.10 1.76
N HIS A 11 10.45 -0.34 1.75
CA HIS A 11 11.02 -1.63 2.11
C HIS A 11 10.69 -2.00 3.56
N ALA A 12 10.85 -1.06 4.51
CA ALA A 12 10.55 -1.30 5.91
C ALA A 12 9.06 -1.60 6.16
N GLU A 13 8.14 -0.91 5.48
CA GLU A 13 6.70 -1.23 5.54
C GLU A 13 6.39 -2.58 4.86
N GLY A 14 7.04 -2.86 3.72
CA GLY A 14 6.96 -4.16 3.04
C GLY A 14 7.35 -5.31 3.93
N GLU A 15 8.41 -5.15 4.71
CA GLU A 15 8.88 -6.13 5.70
C GLU A 15 7.91 -6.34 6.86
N ARG A 16 7.26 -5.26 7.34
CA ARG A 16 6.22 -5.36 8.37
C ARG A 16 5.02 -6.12 7.83
N LEU A 17 4.56 -5.79 6.63
CA LEU A 17 3.45 -6.47 5.98
C LEU A 17 3.79 -7.94 5.72
N ALA A 18 5.00 -8.23 5.21
CA ALA A 18 5.51 -9.57 4.98
C ALA A 18 5.42 -10.46 6.22
N ARG A 19 5.90 -9.96 7.37
CA ARG A 19 5.82 -10.70 8.65
C ARG A 19 4.38 -11.01 9.03
N ARG A 20 3.46 -10.05 8.87
CA ARG A 20 2.04 -10.24 9.14
C ARG A 20 1.40 -11.25 8.18
N LEU A 21 1.74 -11.18 6.90
CA LEU A 21 1.27 -12.15 5.90
C LEU A 21 1.78 -13.55 6.19
N ALA A 22 3.05 -13.71 6.58
CA ALA A 22 3.62 -15.00 6.96
C ALA A 22 2.87 -15.64 8.13
N GLN A 23 2.46 -14.85 9.13
CA GLN A 23 1.67 -15.32 10.27
C GLN A 23 0.26 -15.77 9.87
N VAL A 24 -0.32 -15.19 8.82
CA VAL A 24 -1.69 -15.46 8.38
C VAL A 24 -1.77 -16.55 7.31
N LEU A 25 -0.76 -16.63 6.44
CA LEU A 25 -0.78 -17.45 5.22
C LEU A 25 0.17 -18.66 5.29
N GLY A 26 1.12 -18.70 6.22
CA GLY A 26 2.23 -19.66 6.21
C GLY A 26 2.35 -20.56 7.44
N GLY A 27 3.13 -21.62 7.27
CA GLY A 27 3.55 -22.53 8.35
C GLY A 27 5.01 -23.00 8.26
N GLY A 28 5.75 -22.68 7.17
CA GLY A 28 7.15 -23.07 6.97
C GLY A 28 8.03 -22.06 6.22
N GLU A 29 9.33 -22.33 6.06
CA GLU A 29 10.35 -21.39 5.54
C GLU A 29 10.08 -20.92 4.10
N ALA A 30 9.59 -21.79 3.23
CA ALA A 30 9.22 -21.44 1.86
C ALA A 30 8.06 -20.41 1.82
N ASP A 31 7.12 -20.53 2.76
CA ASP A 31 6.01 -19.60 2.90
C ASP A 31 6.51 -18.24 3.39
N VAL A 32 7.53 -18.19 4.25
CA VAL A 32 8.12 -16.93 4.73
C VAL A 32 8.73 -16.16 3.56
N ARG A 33 9.53 -16.81 2.70
CA ARG A 33 10.11 -16.15 1.51
C ARG A 33 9.02 -15.64 0.57
N ARG A 34 7.98 -16.45 0.37
CA ARG A 34 6.86 -16.08 -0.51
C ARG A 34 6.06 -14.91 0.06
N ALA A 35 5.73 -14.94 1.35
CA ALA A 35 5.06 -13.84 2.04
C ALA A 35 5.90 -12.56 2.03
N HIS A 36 7.23 -12.67 2.11
CA HIS A 36 8.14 -11.55 1.95
C HIS A 36 8.03 -10.90 0.55
N LEU A 37 8.11 -11.70 -0.52
CA LEU A 37 7.90 -11.20 -1.88
C LEU A 37 6.54 -10.53 -2.06
N LEU A 38 5.47 -11.14 -1.54
CA LEU A 38 4.11 -10.57 -1.62
C LEU A 38 4.01 -9.25 -0.84
N GLY A 39 4.54 -9.20 0.38
CA GLY A 39 4.51 -8.02 1.24
C GLY A 39 5.20 -6.81 0.61
N LEU A 40 6.46 -6.98 0.17
CA LEU A 40 7.19 -5.91 -0.50
C LEU A 40 6.51 -5.45 -1.79
N SER A 41 6.01 -6.40 -2.59
CA SER A 41 5.31 -6.10 -3.84
C SER A 41 4.03 -5.30 -3.59
N LEU A 42 3.22 -5.69 -2.61
CA LEU A 42 1.97 -4.98 -2.29
C LEU A 42 2.24 -3.53 -1.89
N VAL A 43 3.18 -3.30 -0.95
CA VAL A 43 3.50 -1.95 -0.48
C VAL A 43 4.03 -1.10 -1.63
N THR A 44 5.00 -1.61 -2.38
CA THR A 44 5.65 -0.85 -3.45
C THR A 44 4.66 -0.47 -4.55
N ASN A 45 3.81 -1.41 -4.97
CA ASN A 45 2.83 -1.15 -6.03
C ASN A 45 1.68 -0.26 -5.55
N LEU A 46 1.18 -0.48 -4.34
CA LEU A 46 0.03 0.28 -3.84
C LEU A 46 0.43 1.73 -3.56
N VAL A 47 1.54 1.96 -2.86
CA VAL A 47 2.00 3.33 -2.56
C VAL A 47 2.56 4.01 -3.82
N GLY A 48 3.33 3.27 -4.63
CA GLY A 48 3.88 3.78 -5.89
C GLY A 48 2.80 4.18 -6.90
N ALA A 49 1.65 3.51 -6.91
CA ALA A 49 0.51 3.92 -7.72
C ALA A 49 -0.31 5.06 -7.06
N LEU A 50 -0.41 5.09 -5.73
CA LEU A 50 -1.22 6.07 -5.01
C LEU A 50 -0.69 7.50 -5.18
N ILE A 51 0.62 7.72 -5.02
CA ILE A 51 1.24 9.06 -5.09
C ILE A 51 0.86 9.81 -6.39
N PRO A 52 1.16 9.28 -7.60
CA PRO A 52 0.78 9.97 -8.83
C PRO A 52 -0.74 10.04 -9.02
N THR A 53 -1.50 9.07 -8.47
CA THR A 53 -2.97 9.10 -8.53
C THR A 53 -3.54 10.27 -7.73
N ILE A 54 -3.00 10.57 -6.54
CA ILE A 54 -3.40 11.73 -5.73
C ILE A 54 -3.21 13.01 -6.53
N GLU A 55 -2.05 13.20 -7.16
CA GLU A 55 -1.75 14.40 -7.94
C GLU A 55 -2.66 14.52 -9.16
N GLN A 56 -2.88 13.41 -9.88
CA GLN A 56 -3.77 13.36 -11.04
C GLN A 56 -5.20 13.76 -10.68
N VAL A 57 -5.76 13.12 -9.65
CA VAL A 57 -7.16 13.29 -9.22
C VAL A 57 -7.39 14.67 -8.62
N SER A 58 -6.47 15.16 -7.79
CA SER A 58 -6.55 16.48 -7.16
C SER A 58 -6.50 17.62 -8.18
N ARG A 59 -5.63 17.50 -9.20
CA ARG A 59 -5.58 18.43 -10.33
C ARG A 59 -6.88 18.44 -11.12
N HIS A 60 -7.44 17.27 -11.43
CA HIS A 60 -8.72 17.17 -12.14
C HIS A 60 -9.89 17.76 -11.33
N ALA A 61 -9.82 17.68 -10.00
CA ALA A 61 -10.80 18.26 -9.09
C ALA A 61 -10.64 19.79 -8.86
N GLY A 62 -9.71 20.46 -9.55
CA GLY A 62 -9.47 21.90 -9.40
C GLY A 62 -8.79 22.29 -8.08
N ARG A 63 -8.23 21.32 -7.35
CA ARG A 63 -7.56 21.50 -6.05
C ARG A 63 -6.23 20.74 -6.07
N PRO A 64 -5.24 21.19 -6.87
CA PRO A 64 -4.01 20.43 -7.06
C PRO A 64 -3.28 20.21 -5.73
N LEU A 65 -2.80 18.99 -5.53
CA LEU A 65 -1.95 18.59 -4.42
C LEU A 65 -0.66 17.97 -4.96
N HIS A 66 0.43 18.17 -4.23
CA HIS A 66 1.66 17.40 -4.40
C HIS A 66 1.72 16.32 -3.33
N ALA A 67 2.04 15.10 -3.72
CA ALA A 67 2.14 13.96 -2.82
C ALA A 67 3.56 13.41 -2.79
N HIS A 68 4.09 13.14 -1.61
CA HIS A 68 5.42 12.58 -1.44
C HIS A 68 5.49 11.68 -0.21
N LEU A 69 6.49 10.80 -0.18
CA LEU A 69 6.68 9.86 0.92
C LEU A 69 7.70 10.42 1.91
N VAL A 70 7.32 10.47 3.18
CA VAL A 70 8.18 10.89 4.29
C VAL A 70 8.20 9.87 5.41
N ALA A 71 9.17 9.98 6.30
CA ALA A 71 9.18 9.25 7.57
C ALA A 71 8.39 10.05 8.61
N ASP A 72 7.55 9.39 9.42
CA ASP A 72 7.02 9.98 10.64
C ASP A 72 8.07 9.96 11.78
N ASP A 73 7.70 10.50 12.95
CA ASP A 73 8.57 10.55 14.14
C ASP A 73 9.00 9.15 14.65
N ARG A 74 8.34 8.09 14.19
CA ARG A 74 8.62 6.68 14.53
C ARG A 74 9.36 5.95 13.40
N GLY A 75 9.75 6.66 12.34
CA GLY A 75 10.39 6.08 11.15
C GLY A 75 9.46 5.23 10.29
N ARG A 76 8.13 5.42 10.40
CA ARG A 76 7.12 4.76 9.56
C ARG A 76 6.86 5.59 8.30
N ALA A 77 6.57 4.91 7.21
CA ALA A 77 6.29 5.59 5.96
C ALA A 77 4.93 6.30 6.03
N THR A 78 4.91 7.58 5.65
CA THR A 78 3.71 8.42 5.60
C THR A 78 3.66 9.13 4.25
N VAL A 79 2.51 9.11 3.59
CA VAL A 79 2.26 9.94 2.41
C VAL A 79 1.80 11.30 2.89
N GLU A 80 2.61 12.33 2.63
CA GLU A 80 2.26 13.72 2.87
C GLU A 80 1.68 14.35 1.60
N THR A 81 0.61 15.11 1.77
CA THR A 81 0.06 15.95 0.71
C THR A 81 0.17 17.42 1.07
N VAL A 82 0.64 18.23 0.13
CA VAL A 82 0.81 19.67 0.29
C VAL A 82 0.11 20.42 -0.85
N THR A 83 -0.32 21.65 -0.59
CA THR A 83 -0.79 22.57 -1.63
C THR A 83 0.38 23.03 -2.52
N PRO A 84 0.13 23.65 -3.68
CA PRO A 84 1.19 24.24 -4.50
C PRO A 84 2.00 25.32 -3.76
N ASP A 85 1.39 25.98 -2.78
CA ASP A 85 2.03 27.01 -1.94
C ASP A 85 2.86 26.40 -0.78
N GLY A 86 2.91 25.06 -0.69
CA GLY A 86 3.69 24.33 0.31
C GLY A 86 2.96 24.09 1.64
N GLU A 87 1.67 24.42 1.74
CA GLU A 87 0.91 24.17 2.97
C GLU A 87 0.56 22.68 3.11
N LEU A 88 0.85 22.10 4.27
CA LEU A 88 0.48 20.72 4.58
C LEU A 88 -1.05 20.57 4.61
N ARG A 89 -1.57 19.63 3.82
CA ARG A 89 -2.99 19.26 3.80
C ARG A 89 -3.33 17.99 4.54
N ALA A 90 -2.56 16.94 4.33
CA ALA A 90 -2.81 15.68 5.02
C ALA A 90 -1.55 14.84 5.18
N ARG A 91 -1.61 13.98 6.19
CA ARG A 91 -0.70 12.87 6.41
C ARG A 91 -1.53 11.60 6.35
N LEU A 92 -1.10 10.65 5.52
CA LEU A 92 -1.69 9.33 5.39
C LEU A 92 -0.62 8.29 5.74
N PRO A 93 -0.64 7.74 6.96
CA PRO A 93 0.24 6.64 7.32
C PRO A 93 0.05 5.46 6.35
N VAL A 94 1.16 4.88 5.87
CA VAL A 94 1.10 3.78 4.90
C VAL A 94 0.51 2.52 5.54
N ASP A 95 0.71 2.30 6.84
CA ASP A 95 0.10 1.16 7.53
C ASP A 95 -1.41 1.30 7.67
N ASP A 96 -1.93 2.49 7.96
CA ASP A 96 -3.38 2.74 7.94
C ASP A 96 -3.98 2.47 6.54
N LEU A 97 -3.29 2.92 5.48
CA LEU A 97 -3.67 2.65 4.09
C LEU A 97 -3.70 1.14 3.78
N LEU A 98 -2.69 0.39 4.21
CA LEU A 98 -2.62 -1.06 4.03
C LEU A 98 -3.70 -1.78 4.84
N ASP A 99 -3.97 -1.32 6.07
CA ASP A 99 -5.01 -1.86 6.92
C ASP A 99 -6.39 -1.68 6.31
N ASP A 100 -6.70 -0.47 5.84
CA ASP A 100 -7.96 -0.16 5.16
C ASP A 100 -8.17 -0.96 3.87
N ALA A 101 -7.09 -1.22 3.13
CA ALA A 101 -7.15 -1.89 1.83
C ALA A 101 -7.17 -3.41 1.93
N LEU A 102 -6.42 -3.98 2.88
CA LEU A 102 -6.15 -5.41 2.93
C LEU A 102 -6.90 -6.13 4.06
N PHE A 103 -7.29 -5.42 5.12
CA PHE A 103 -7.81 -6.03 6.34
C PHE A 103 -9.23 -5.55 6.67
N VAL A 104 -9.97 -6.40 7.38
CA VAL A 104 -11.27 -6.10 7.99
C VAL A 104 -11.27 -6.70 9.39
N ARG A 105 -11.47 -5.85 10.41
CA ARG A 105 -11.49 -6.27 11.83
C ARG A 105 -10.23 -7.08 12.21
N GLY A 106 -9.06 -6.62 11.76
CA GLY A 106 -7.76 -7.23 12.06
C GLY A 106 -7.39 -8.47 11.24
N ARG A 107 -8.31 -9.01 10.44
CA ARG A 107 -8.08 -10.19 9.58
C ARG A 107 -8.02 -9.77 8.11
N LEU A 108 -7.32 -10.53 7.25
CA LEU A 108 -7.34 -10.24 5.81
C LEU A 108 -8.79 -10.28 5.31
N HIS A 109 -9.14 -9.31 4.47
CA HIS A 109 -10.43 -9.32 3.78
C HIS A 109 -10.56 -10.62 2.97
N PRO A 110 -11.71 -11.32 2.97
CA PRO A 110 -11.82 -12.65 2.34
C PRO A 110 -11.36 -12.70 0.88
N THR A 111 -11.69 -11.68 0.08
CA THR A 111 -11.23 -11.57 -1.32
C THR A 111 -9.71 -11.40 -1.42
N VAL A 112 -9.12 -10.57 -0.55
CA VAL A 112 -7.67 -10.35 -0.50
C VAL A 112 -6.98 -11.64 -0.07
N LEU A 113 -7.47 -12.29 0.98
CA LEU A 113 -7.01 -13.59 1.44
C LEU A 113 -7.01 -14.62 0.30
N ALA A 114 -8.12 -14.74 -0.45
CA ALA A 114 -8.21 -15.71 -1.54
C ALA A 114 -7.17 -15.46 -2.64
N HIS A 115 -6.95 -14.19 -3.03
CA HIS A 115 -5.91 -13.86 -4.00
C HIS A 115 -4.51 -14.13 -3.47
N LEU A 116 -4.20 -13.67 -2.26
CA LEU A 116 -2.86 -13.83 -1.68
C LEU A 116 -2.55 -15.30 -1.39
N ALA A 117 -3.51 -16.09 -0.90
CA ALA A 117 -3.35 -17.53 -0.71
C ALA A 117 -3.07 -18.25 -2.04
N GLY A 118 -3.72 -17.86 -3.14
CA GLY A 118 -3.37 -18.36 -4.47
C GLY A 118 -1.92 -18.04 -4.84
N GLY A 119 -1.49 -16.80 -4.58
CA GLY A 119 -0.11 -16.35 -4.81
C GLY A 119 0.96 -16.98 -3.91
N MET A 120 0.56 -17.65 -2.82
CA MET A 120 1.48 -18.43 -1.99
C MET A 120 1.97 -19.70 -2.69
N THR A 121 1.21 -20.18 -3.67
CA THR A 121 1.46 -21.44 -4.38
C THR A 121 1.86 -21.20 -5.84
N GLY A 122 2.45 -22.22 -6.47
CA GLY A 122 2.78 -22.18 -7.90
C GLY A 122 4.02 -21.35 -8.25
N SER A 123 4.07 -20.92 -9.52
CA SER A 123 5.22 -20.20 -10.11
C SER A 123 5.20 -18.71 -9.81
N GLU A 124 6.32 -18.02 -10.09
CA GLU A 124 6.40 -16.56 -9.95
C GLU A 124 5.37 -15.82 -10.80
N HIS A 125 5.10 -16.29 -12.03
CA HIS A 125 4.03 -15.74 -12.87
C HIS A 125 2.65 -15.91 -12.23
N HIS A 126 2.42 -17.01 -11.49
CA HIS A 126 1.18 -17.18 -10.75
C HIS A 126 1.08 -16.17 -9.59
N ALA A 127 2.16 -15.99 -8.81
CA ALA A 127 2.23 -14.99 -7.76
C ALA A 127 2.01 -13.56 -8.27
N ALA A 128 2.61 -13.20 -9.41
CA ALA A 128 2.40 -11.89 -10.04
C ALA A 128 0.95 -11.67 -10.46
N ARG A 129 0.28 -12.68 -11.05
CA ARG A 129 -1.15 -12.60 -11.38
C ARG A 129 -2.02 -12.48 -10.14
N ALA A 130 -1.71 -13.23 -9.09
CA ALA A 130 -2.41 -13.15 -7.82
C ALA A 130 -2.29 -11.77 -7.17
N LEU A 131 -1.09 -11.18 -7.17
CA LEU A 131 -0.85 -9.80 -6.72
C LEU A 131 -1.65 -8.78 -7.54
N ALA A 132 -1.62 -8.90 -8.87
CA ALA A 132 -2.38 -8.02 -9.74
C ALA A 132 -3.89 -8.12 -9.49
N ALA A 133 -4.41 -9.35 -9.28
CA ALA A 133 -5.81 -9.56 -8.93
C ALA A 133 -6.15 -8.97 -7.56
N CYS A 134 -5.27 -9.14 -6.57
CA CYS A 134 -5.42 -8.54 -5.24
C CYS A 134 -5.52 -7.00 -5.32
N LEU A 135 -4.58 -6.35 -6.00
CA LEU A 135 -4.56 -4.89 -6.13
C LEU A 135 -5.76 -4.32 -6.90
N LYS A 136 -6.33 -5.11 -7.83
CA LYS A 136 -7.53 -4.76 -8.60
C LYS A 136 -8.83 -5.17 -7.92
N SER A 137 -8.76 -5.81 -6.76
CA SER A 137 -9.96 -6.29 -6.07
C SER A 137 -10.77 -5.11 -5.52
N ALA A 138 -12.10 -5.27 -5.49
CA ALA A 138 -13.03 -4.28 -4.95
C ALA A 138 -12.62 -3.70 -3.58
N PRO A 139 -12.24 -4.49 -2.55
CA PRO A 139 -11.86 -3.93 -1.24
C PRO A 139 -10.67 -2.96 -1.33
N VAL A 140 -9.65 -3.27 -2.14
CA VAL A 140 -8.48 -2.41 -2.31
C VAL A 140 -8.85 -1.13 -3.06
N LEU A 141 -9.57 -1.25 -4.18
CA LEU A 141 -9.99 -0.08 -4.97
C LEU A 141 -10.95 0.82 -4.20
N ASP A 142 -11.86 0.24 -3.41
CA ASP A 142 -12.79 0.99 -2.56
C ASP A 142 -12.05 1.72 -1.44
N ALA A 143 -11.04 1.10 -0.81
CA ALA A 143 -10.20 1.76 0.17
C ALA A 143 -9.46 2.96 -0.43
N LEU A 144 -8.81 2.78 -1.59
CA LEU A 144 -8.14 3.87 -2.31
C LEU A 144 -9.12 4.98 -2.67
N ARG A 145 -10.31 4.64 -3.17
CA ARG A 145 -11.37 5.62 -3.48
C ARG A 145 -11.81 6.40 -2.25
N ARG A 146 -11.98 5.75 -1.09
CA ARG A 146 -12.33 6.42 0.17
C ARG A 146 -11.24 7.40 0.59
N GLN A 147 -9.98 6.98 0.55
CA GLN A 147 -8.83 7.82 0.91
C GLN A 147 -8.73 9.05 -0.02
N LEU A 148 -8.82 8.85 -1.33
CA LEU A 148 -8.84 9.96 -2.30
C LEU A 148 -10.02 10.90 -2.08
N THR A 149 -11.22 10.36 -1.83
CA THR A 149 -12.41 11.18 -1.54
C THR A 149 -12.22 12.00 -0.25
N ALA A 150 -11.62 11.41 0.78
CA ALA A 150 -11.35 12.11 2.03
C ALA A 150 -10.31 13.24 1.86
N LEU A 151 -9.28 13.01 1.04
CA LEU A 151 -8.28 14.03 0.71
C LEU A 151 -8.91 15.24 0.00
N LEU A 152 -9.85 15.01 -0.91
CA LEU A 152 -10.47 16.09 -1.70
C LEU A 152 -11.53 16.90 -0.93
N LYS A 153 -12.10 16.34 0.15
CA LYS A 153 -13.09 17.02 1.00
C LYS A 153 -12.47 18.01 1.99
N LYS A 154 -11.17 17.89 2.27
CA LYS A 154 -10.41 18.82 3.10
C LYS A 154 -10.09 20.11 2.34
#